data_AF-A0A1N6LZG8-F1
#
_entry.id   AF-A0A1N6LZG8-F1
#
_cell.length_a   1.000
_cell.length_b   1.000
_cell.length_c   1.000
_cell.angle_alpha   90.00
_cell.angle_beta   90.00
_cell.angle_gamma   90.00
#
_symmetry.space_group_name_H-M   'P 1'
#
loop_
_entity.id
_entity.type
_entity.pdbx_description
1 polymer ?
#
loop_
_entity_poly.entity_id
_entity_poly.type
_entity_poly.pdbx_seq_one_letter_code
_entity_poly.pdbx_strand_id
1 'polypeptide(L)'
;MNKKQVLLPTIDYQLGKQVTDRIREVLDIKSVRALAENAEVSYSTITTWHQRNSCPFDLAIRSHLHKGVSLKWLLLGEGTPYPNAATHAYQGDNDEVKKLIDIDLFWLKNGKLAQDGSITLEQFLLDELSITNVIAIREEDHIYIVDQEAQQAVSGSYLIDFDGLYSVNDIQRLPEKQLAIDFKGSPLVVAEHTLKISGRVVLRMSRG
;
A
#
# COMPACT_ATOMS: atom_id res chain seq x y z
N MET A 1 -32.29 -24.73 0.32
CA MET A 1 -30.98 -25.03 0.95
C MET A 1 -30.84 -24.19 2.20
N ASN A 2 -30.82 -24.81 3.39
CA ASN A 2 -30.59 -24.10 4.64
C ASN A 2 -29.09 -23.80 4.74
N LYS A 3 -28.68 -22.53 4.63
CA LYS A 3 -27.27 -22.14 4.77
C LYS A 3 -26.87 -22.45 6.22
N LYS A 4 -25.95 -23.41 6.42
CA LYS A 4 -25.38 -23.69 7.75
C LYS A 4 -24.82 -22.37 8.29
N GLN A 5 -25.33 -21.91 9.43
CA GLN A 5 -24.72 -20.79 10.15
C GLN A 5 -23.29 -21.18 10.53
N VAL A 6 -22.33 -20.36 10.11
CA VAL A 6 -20.92 -20.51 10.48
C VAL A 6 -20.70 -19.67 11.74
N LEU A 7 -20.17 -20.27 12.80
CA LEU A 7 -19.77 -19.56 14.02
C LEU A 7 -18.54 -18.71 13.71
N LEU A 8 -18.57 -17.43 14.10
CA LEU A 8 -17.40 -16.56 14.03
C LEU A 8 -16.53 -16.80 15.28
N PRO A 9 -15.29 -17.30 15.14
CA PRO A 9 -14.43 -17.59 16.28
C PRO A 9 -13.99 -16.29 16.97
N THR A 10 -13.74 -16.37 18.27
CA THR A 10 -13.07 -15.30 19.02
C THR A 10 -11.62 -15.19 18.58
N ILE A 11 -11.15 -13.96 18.36
CA ILE A 11 -9.75 -13.65 18.02
C ILE A 11 -9.12 -12.96 19.23
N ASP A 12 -7.93 -13.42 19.63
CA ASP A 12 -7.16 -12.82 20.71
C ASP A 12 -6.30 -11.68 20.14
N TYR A 13 -6.83 -10.46 20.21
CA TYR A 13 -6.16 -9.27 19.69
C TYR A 13 -5.12 -8.75 20.68
N GLN A 14 -4.04 -8.17 20.15
CA GLN A 14 -3.21 -7.27 20.92
C GLN A 14 -3.95 -5.96 21.21
N LEU A 15 -3.61 -5.33 22.33
CA LEU A 15 -4.45 -4.30 22.94
C LEU A 15 -3.66 -3.02 23.24
N GLY A 16 -4.38 -1.90 23.33
CA GLY A 16 -3.85 -0.62 23.81
C GLY A 16 -2.56 -0.20 23.12
N LYS A 17 -1.48 -0.09 23.92
CA LYS A 17 -0.19 0.46 23.50
C LYS A 17 0.44 -0.31 22.34
N GLN A 18 0.31 -1.65 22.32
CA GLN A 18 0.92 -2.50 21.30
C GLN A 18 0.41 -2.14 19.90
N VAL A 19 -0.91 -1.97 19.76
CA VAL A 19 -1.53 -1.61 18.48
C VAL A 19 -1.17 -0.17 18.11
N THR A 20 -1.22 0.77 19.04
CA THR A 20 -0.89 2.18 18.73
C THR A 20 0.58 2.41 18.39
N ASP A 21 1.50 1.61 18.94
CA ASP A 21 2.93 1.71 18.62
C ASP A 21 3.18 1.27 17.17
N ARG A 22 2.53 0.19 16.71
CA ARG A 22 2.58 -0.22 15.29
C ARG A 22 1.95 0.79 14.35
N ILE A 23 0.81 1.38 14.73
CA ILE A 23 0.18 2.44 13.93
C ILE A 23 1.11 3.65 13.82
N ARG A 24 1.79 4.00 14.91
CA ARG A 24 2.79 5.06 14.90
C ARG A 24 3.99 4.77 14.01
N GLU A 25 4.45 3.53 14.00
CA GLU A 25 5.55 3.08 13.14
C GLU A 25 5.22 3.30 11.65
N VAL A 26 4.06 2.84 11.18
CA VAL A 26 3.67 2.97 9.77
C VAL A 26 3.28 4.37 9.33
N LEU A 27 2.91 5.24 10.29
CA LEU A 27 2.61 6.65 10.03
C LEU A 27 3.83 7.56 10.25
N ASP A 28 5.00 7.01 10.62
CA ASP A 28 6.20 7.75 11.04
C ASP A 28 5.93 8.80 12.14
N ILE A 29 5.08 8.45 13.11
CA ILE A 29 4.66 9.33 14.20
C ILE A 29 5.42 9.02 15.50
N LYS A 30 6.20 9.99 15.97
CA LYS A 30 7.08 9.82 17.15
C LYS A 30 6.41 9.99 18.52
N SER A 31 5.16 10.47 18.60
CA SER A 31 4.50 10.66 19.90
C SER A 31 3.02 10.29 19.90
N VAL A 32 2.51 9.88 21.07
CA VAL A 32 1.08 9.58 21.26
C VAL A 32 0.20 10.82 21.08
N ARG A 33 0.71 12.02 21.41
CA ARG A 33 -0.01 13.28 21.17
C ARG A 33 -0.18 13.56 19.68
N ALA A 34 0.90 13.42 18.91
CA ALA A 34 0.85 13.57 17.46
C ALA A 34 -0.05 12.51 16.80
N LEU A 35 -0.08 11.28 17.33
CA LEU A 35 -1.05 10.27 16.86
C LEU A 35 -2.50 10.71 17.14
N ALA A 36 -2.77 11.27 18.32
CA ALA A 36 -4.09 11.76 18.69
C ALA A 36 -4.56 12.88 17.75
N GLU A 37 -3.69 13.86 17.49
CA GLU A 37 -3.94 14.96 16.57
C GLU A 37 -4.18 14.47 15.14
N ASN A 38 -3.30 13.60 14.62
CA ASN A 38 -3.40 13.06 13.27
C ASN A 38 -4.65 12.19 13.06
N ALA A 39 -5.01 11.39 14.06
CA ALA A 39 -6.18 10.51 13.99
C ALA A 39 -7.49 11.22 14.38
N GLU A 40 -7.44 12.52 14.73
CA GLU A 40 -8.58 13.31 15.20
C GLU A 40 -9.29 12.70 16.41
N VAL A 41 -8.51 12.12 17.34
CA VAL A 41 -9.01 11.58 18.62
C VAL A 41 -8.36 12.30 19.79
N SER A 42 -9.02 12.34 20.95
CA SER A 42 -8.41 12.98 22.11
C SER A 42 -7.22 12.16 22.64
N TYR A 43 -6.18 12.84 23.14
CA TYR A 43 -5.07 12.18 23.84
C TYR A 43 -5.58 11.29 25.00
N SER A 44 -6.60 11.76 25.72
CA SER A 44 -7.24 11.01 26.81
C SER A 44 -7.87 9.68 26.36
N THR A 45 -8.41 9.64 25.14
CA THR A 45 -8.96 8.42 24.54
C THR A 45 -7.86 7.40 24.33
N ILE A 46 -6.73 7.81 23.74
CA ILE A 46 -5.60 6.89 23.51
C ILE A 46 -5.04 6.37 24.84
N THR A 47 -4.86 7.25 25.85
CA THR A 47 -4.40 6.80 27.17
C THR A 47 -5.38 5.85 27.84
N THR A 48 -6.69 6.03 27.61
CA THR A 48 -7.73 5.12 28.13
C THR A 48 -7.60 3.74 27.49
N TRP A 49 -7.38 3.66 26.17
CA TRP A 49 -7.12 2.38 25.50
C TRP A 49 -5.89 1.67 26.04
N HIS A 50 -4.81 2.42 26.32
CA HIS A 50 -3.59 1.88 26.92
C HIS A 50 -3.83 1.33 28.33
N GLN A 51 -4.54 2.08 29.17
CA GLN A 51 -4.81 1.71 30.57
C GLN A 51 -5.80 0.54 30.69
N ARG A 52 -6.84 0.53 29.85
CA ARG A 52 -7.91 -0.47 29.90
C ARG A 52 -7.64 -1.69 29.02
N ASN A 53 -6.47 -1.79 28.42
CA ASN A 53 -6.15 -2.81 27.41
C ASN A 53 -7.30 -2.98 26.41
N SER A 54 -7.79 -1.87 25.86
CA SER A 54 -8.84 -1.90 24.83
C SER A 54 -8.20 -1.76 23.45
N CYS A 55 -8.70 -2.50 22.47
CA CYS A 55 -8.18 -2.44 21.12
C CYS A 55 -8.69 -1.20 20.37
N PRO A 56 -7.82 -0.37 19.78
CA PRO A 56 -8.22 0.79 18.98
C PRO A 56 -8.62 0.35 17.56
N PHE A 57 -9.70 -0.42 17.43
CA PHE A 57 -10.13 -1.00 16.14
C PHE A 57 -10.34 0.05 15.04
N ASP A 58 -10.93 1.19 15.39
CA ASP A 58 -11.15 2.31 14.44
C ASP A 58 -9.82 2.77 13.83
N LEU A 59 -8.80 3.04 14.65
CA LEU A 59 -7.49 3.46 14.17
C LEU A 59 -6.85 2.37 13.31
N ALA A 60 -6.92 1.11 13.73
CA ALA A 60 -6.35 0.00 12.95
C ALA A 60 -6.99 -0.13 11.56
N ILE A 61 -8.32 -0.01 11.49
CA ILE A 61 -9.08 -0.06 10.23
C ILE A 61 -8.73 1.15 9.36
N ARG A 62 -8.72 2.36 9.92
CA ARG A 62 -8.36 3.58 9.19
C ARG A 62 -6.93 3.53 8.66
N SER A 63 -5.98 3.04 9.46
CA SER A 63 -4.60 2.82 9.02
C SER A 63 -4.54 1.81 7.87
N HIS A 64 -5.24 0.68 7.98
CA HIS A 64 -5.32 -0.30 6.90
C HIS A 64 -5.89 0.31 5.61
N LEU A 65 -6.99 1.06 5.69
CA LEU A 65 -7.62 1.68 4.52
C LEU A 65 -6.76 2.80 3.91
N HIS A 66 -6.03 3.55 4.73
CA HIS A 66 -5.23 4.67 4.28
C HIS A 66 -3.86 4.25 3.69
N LYS A 67 -3.17 3.31 4.34
CA LYS A 67 -1.81 2.89 3.99
C LYS A 67 -1.75 1.52 3.31
N GLY A 68 -2.79 0.69 3.43
CA GLY A 68 -2.78 -0.70 2.98
C GLY A 68 -2.10 -1.67 3.95
N VAL A 69 -1.78 -1.24 5.17
CA VAL A 69 -1.08 -2.06 6.17
C VAL A 69 -1.90 -3.25 6.64
N SER A 70 -1.27 -4.40 6.84
CA SER A 70 -1.92 -5.65 7.27
C SER A 70 -2.63 -5.50 8.62
N LEU A 71 -3.95 -5.74 8.66
CA LEU A 71 -4.70 -5.84 9.93
C LEU A 71 -4.17 -6.97 10.82
N LYS A 72 -3.66 -8.04 10.21
CA LYS A 72 -3.06 -9.16 10.94
C LYS A 72 -1.80 -8.73 11.69
N TRP A 73 -0.97 -7.92 11.03
CA TRP A 73 0.21 -7.34 11.67
C TRP A 73 -0.17 -6.30 12.73
N LEU A 74 -1.10 -5.38 12.41
CA LEU A 74 -1.56 -4.36 13.36
C LEU A 74 -2.15 -4.96 14.63
N LEU A 75 -3.11 -5.89 14.48
CA LEU A 75 -3.94 -6.38 15.58
C LEU A 75 -3.39 -7.64 16.24
N LEU A 76 -2.62 -8.48 15.54
CA LEU A 76 -2.09 -9.74 16.09
C LEU A 76 -0.56 -9.75 16.21
N GLY A 77 0.13 -8.83 15.54
CA GLY A 77 1.59 -8.82 15.48
C GLY A 77 2.19 -9.90 14.62
N GLU A 78 1.39 -10.47 13.73
CA GLU A 78 1.81 -11.57 12.86
C GLU A 78 2.13 -11.06 11.44
N GLY A 79 3.28 -11.46 10.92
CA GLY A 79 3.74 -11.12 9.57
C GLY A 79 4.45 -9.76 9.49
N THR A 80 4.31 -9.08 8.35
CA THR A 80 4.89 -7.76 8.06
C THR A 80 3.79 -6.72 7.84
N PRO A 81 4.07 -5.42 7.99
CA PRO A 81 3.10 -4.37 7.69
C PRO A 81 2.62 -4.43 6.24
N TYR A 82 3.52 -4.71 5.30
CA TYR A 82 3.21 -4.89 3.88
C TYR A 82 3.67 -6.28 3.41
N PRO A 83 2.75 -7.27 3.35
CA PRO A 83 3.09 -8.63 2.94
C PRO A 83 3.62 -8.74 1.51
N ASN A 84 3.15 -7.86 0.62
CA ASN A 84 3.54 -7.74 -0.78
C ASN A 84 4.90 -7.06 -0.99
N ALA A 85 5.51 -6.52 0.07
CA ALA A 85 6.72 -5.71 0.03
C ALA A 85 7.57 -5.97 1.29
N ALA A 86 8.00 -7.22 1.46
CA ALA A 86 8.71 -7.67 2.66
C ALA A 86 10.20 -7.29 2.60
N THR A 87 10.74 -6.81 3.72
CA THR A 87 12.14 -6.35 3.78
C THR A 87 13.01 -7.33 4.57
N HIS A 88 14.23 -7.54 4.11
CA HIS A 88 15.20 -8.41 4.77
C HIS A 88 16.61 -7.84 4.66
N ALA A 89 17.49 -8.21 5.60
CA ALA A 89 18.89 -7.82 5.56
C ALA A 89 19.67 -8.78 4.66
N TYR A 90 20.58 -8.22 3.86
CA TYR A 90 21.57 -8.94 3.07
C TYR A 90 22.96 -8.50 3.51
N GLN A 91 23.79 -9.46 3.91
CA GLN A 91 25.18 -9.21 4.26
C GLN A 91 26.05 -9.63 3.08
N GLY A 92 26.67 -8.65 2.42
CA GLY A 92 27.61 -8.90 1.33
C GLY A 92 29.01 -9.26 1.85
N ASP A 93 29.90 -9.63 0.93
CA ASP A 93 31.28 -10.03 1.25
C ASP A 93 32.12 -8.92 1.93
N ASN A 94 31.70 -7.66 1.82
CA ASN A 94 32.40 -6.50 2.39
C ASN A 94 31.92 -6.10 3.81
N ASP A 95 31.18 -6.96 4.52
CA ASP A 95 30.52 -6.66 5.80
C ASP A 95 29.48 -5.51 5.76
N GLU A 96 29.20 -4.96 4.57
CA GLU A 96 28.10 -4.01 4.39
C GLU A 96 26.76 -4.73 4.47
N VAL A 97 25.94 -4.31 5.43
CA VAL A 97 24.56 -4.75 5.57
C VAL A 97 23.67 -3.88 4.68
N LYS A 98 23.15 -4.47 3.62
CA LYS A 98 22.15 -3.86 2.74
C LYS A 98 20.76 -4.29 3.15
N LYS A 99 19.79 -3.40 2.99
CA LYS A 99 18.37 -3.73 3.18
C LYS A 99 17.76 -4.00 1.80
N LEU A 100 17.28 -5.22 1.60
CA LEU A 100 16.59 -5.64 0.40
C LEU A 100 15.09 -5.67 0.64
N ILE A 101 14.34 -5.52 -0.44
CA ILE A 101 12.88 -5.64 -0.45
C ILE A 101 12.46 -6.64 -1.52
N ASP A 102 11.66 -7.62 -1.11
CA ASP A 102 10.99 -8.56 -2.00
C ASP A 102 9.58 -8.05 -2.29
N ILE A 103 9.31 -7.78 -3.56
CA ILE A 103 8.06 -7.18 -4.03
C ILE A 103 7.30 -8.22 -4.84
N ASP A 104 6.02 -8.44 -4.50
CA ASP A 104 5.14 -9.31 -5.27
C ASP A 104 5.02 -8.81 -6.72
N LEU A 105 5.26 -9.72 -7.66
CA LEU A 105 5.21 -9.45 -9.08
C LEU A 105 3.89 -9.94 -9.66
N PHE A 106 3.26 -9.12 -10.49
CA PHE A 106 2.05 -9.47 -11.22
C PHE A 106 2.27 -9.30 -12.71
N TRP A 107 1.88 -10.30 -13.50
CA TRP A 107 1.81 -10.20 -14.94
C TRP A 107 0.50 -9.55 -15.37
N LEU A 108 0.60 -8.42 -16.07
CA LEU A 108 -0.50 -7.77 -16.72
C LEU A 108 -0.64 -8.28 -18.15
N LYS A 109 -1.76 -8.98 -18.43
CA LYS A 109 -2.11 -9.48 -19.76
C LYS A 109 -3.58 -9.28 -20.06
N ASN A 110 -3.88 -8.66 -21.19
CA ASN A 110 -5.25 -8.43 -21.65
C ASN A 110 -6.15 -7.80 -20.57
N GLY A 111 -5.60 -6.81 -19.85
CA GLY A 111 -6.30 -6.12 -18.77
C GLY A 111 -6.43 -6.89 -17.45
N LYS A 112 -5.78 -8.05 -17.30
CA LYS A 112 -5.86 -8.86 -16.07
C LYS A 112 -4.50 -9.03 -15.42
N LEU A 113 -4.49 -8.95 -14.09
CA LEU A 113 -3.33 -9.21 -13.25
C LEU A 113 -3.33 -10.67 -12.78
N ALA A 114 -2.19 -11.34 -12.92
CA ALA A 114 -1.93 -12.66 -12.34
C ALA A 114 -0.60 -12.64 -11.59
N GLN A 115 -0.56 -13.15 -10.36
CA GLN A 115 0.68 -13.21 -9.59
C GLN A 115 1.72 -14.08 -10.32
N ASP A 116 2.94 -13.56 -10.48
CA ASP A 116 4.07 -14.10 -11.26
C ASP A 116 5.36 -14.05 -10.43
N GLY A 117 5.30 -14.54 -9.19
CA GLY A 117 6.44 -14.59 -8.27
C GLY A 117 6.73 -13.24 -7.61
N SER A 118 8.02 -12.91 -7.46
CA SER A 118 8.50 -11.69 -6.82
C SER A 118 9.75 -11.14 -7.52
N ILE A 119 10.05 -9.88 -7.27
CA ILE A 119 11.32 -9.23 -7.63
C ILE A 119 11.98 -8.67 -6.38
N THR A 120 13.30 -8.81 -6.29
CA THR A 120 14.09 -8.27 -5.19
C THR A 120 14.85 -7.03 -5.65
N LEU A 121 14.78 -5.94 -4.87
CA LEU A 121 15.50 -4.69 -5.11
C LEU A 121 16.19 -4.21 -3.82
N GLU A 122 17.15 -3.30 -3.95
CA GLU A 122 17.66 -2.59 -2.77
C GLU A 122 16.62 -1.57 -2.28
N GLN A 123 16.33 -1.57 -0.98
CA GLN A 123 15.26 -0.75 -0.41
C GLN A 123 15.52 0.76 -0.52
N PHE A 124 16.78 1.18 -0.60
CA PHE A 124 17.12 2.62 -0.67
C PHE A 124 16.41 3.33 -1.84
N LEU A 125 16.13 2.61 -2.94
CA LEU A 125 15.41 3.11 -4.12
C LEU A 125 13.98 3.59 -3.79
N LEU A 126 13.38 3.05 -2.72
CA LEU A 126 12.04 3.41 -2.25
C LEU A 126 12.09 4.35 -1.05
N ASP A 127 13.11 4.21 -0.18
CA ASP A 127 13.28 5.05 1.00
C ASP A 127 13.48 6.53 0.61
N GLU A 128 14.24 6.82 -0.45
CA GLU A 128 14.41 8.19 -0.99
C GLU A 128 13.09 8.84 -1.40
N LEU A 129 12.08 8.02 -1.75
CA LEU A 129 10.75 8.46 -2.15
C LEU A 129 9.72 8.37 -1.01
N SER A 130 10.12 7.87 0.16
CA SER A 130 9.23 7.59 1.30
C SER A 130 8.08 6.64 0.96
N ILE A 131 8.34 5.63 0.13
CA ILE A 131 7.34 4.68 -0.36
C ILE A 131 7.49 3.34 0.37
N THR A 132 6.37 2.78 0.82
CA THR A 132 6.38 1.52 1.58
C THR A 132 5.47 0.43 1.01
N ASN A 133 4.27 0.78 0.54
CA ASN A 133 3.36 -0.19 -0.04
C ASN A 133 3.49 -0.26 -1.57
N VAL A 134 4.17 -1.29 -2.07
CA VAL A 134 4.44 -1.44 -3.51
C VAL A 134 4.06 -2.80 -4.05
N ILE A 135 3.74 -2.84 -5.34
CA ILE A 135 3.72 -4.06 -6.14
C ILE A 135 4.54 -3.87 -7.40
N ALA A 136 5.01 -4.97 -8.00
CA ALA A 136 5.64 -4.94 -9.30
C ALA A 136 4.65 -5.41 -10.37
N ILE A 137 4.58 -4.70 -11.49
CA ILE A 137 3.74 -5.03 -12.65
C ILE A 137 4.65 -5.32 -13.84
N ARG A 138 4.55 -6.52 -14.41
CA ARG A 138 5.17 -6.87 -15.69
C ARG A 138 4.17 -6.69 -16.81
N GLU A 139 4.51 -5.90 -17.82
CA GLU A 139 3.75 -5.77 -19.07
C GLU A 139 4.72 -5.71 -20.24
N GLU A 140 4.56 -6.62 -21.21
CA GLU A 140 5.48 -6.79 -22.34
C GLU A 140 6.95 -6.89 -21.87
N ASP A 141 7.80 -5.95 -22.31
CA ASP A 141 9.22 -5.87 -21.98
C ASP A 141 9.52 -4.94 -20.79
N HIS A 142 8.49 -4.49 -20.08
CA HIS A 142 8.62 -3.56 -18.97
C HIS A 142 8.26 -4.20 -17.62
N ILE A 143 8.96 -3.76 -16.58
CA ILE A 143 8.56 -3.97 -15.18
C ILE A 143 8.40 -2.58 -14.55
N TYR A 144 7.24 -2.36 -13.94
CA TYR A 144 6.88 -1.15 -13.23
C TYR A 144 6.82 -1.44 -11.73
N ILE A 145 7.45 -0.61 -10.91
CA ILE A 145 7.17 -0.60 -9.46
C ILE A 145 6.09 0.43 -9.22
N VAL A 146 5.00 0.00 -8.57
CA VAL A 146 3.79 0.79 -8.37
C VAL A 146 3.58 1.04 -6.88
N ASP A 147 3.58 2.31 -6.47
CA ASP A 147 3.17 2.76 -5.14
C ASP A 147 1.64 2.72 -5.03
N GLN A 148 1.13 1.85 -4.15
CA GLN A 148 -0.29 1.66 -3.93
C GLN A 148 -0.93 2.70 -3.00
N GLU A 149 -0.13 3.49 -2.28
CA GLU A 149 -0.62 4.59 -1.44
C GLU A 149 -1.01 5.82 -2.30
N ALA A 150 -0.34 6.01 -3.44
CA ALA A 150 -0.58 7.10 -4.37
C ALA A 150 -1.81 6.86 -5.28
N GLN A 151 -3.01 7.02 -4.71
CA GLN A 151 -4.29 6.82 -5.41
C GLN A 151 -4.92 8.09 -5.98
N GLN A 152 -4.25 9.25 -5.85
CA GLN A 152 -4.70 10.51 -6.46
C GLN A 152 -3.85 10.83 -7.68
N ALA A 153 -4.45 10.76 -8.87
CA ALA A 153 -3.75 11.10 -10.11
C ALA A 153 -3.59 12.63 -10.27
N VAL A 154 -2.35 13.06 -10.54
CA VAL A 154 -1.99 14.45 -10.84
C VAL A 154 -1.28 14.54 -12.19
N SER A 155 -0.01 14.18 -12.26
CA SER A 155 0.74 14.03 -13.50
C SER A 155 1.71 12.86 -13.34
N GLY A 156 1.83 12.01 -14.35
CA GLY A 156 2.73 10.86 -14.36
C GLY A 156 2.05 9.57 -14.82
N SER A 157 2.76 8.44 -14.70
CA SER A 157 2.24 7.13 -15.08
C SER A 157 1.56 6.43 -13.89
N TYR A 158 0.41 5.81 -14.12
CA TYR A 158 -0.39 5.15 -13.09
C TYR A 158 -0.85 3.77 -13.57
N LEU A 159 -0.95 2.83 -12.62
CA LEU A 159 -1.76 1.62 -12.79
C LEU A 159 -3.22 2.00 -12.54
N ILE A 160 -4.06 1.85 -13.56
CA ILE A 160 -5.49 2.14 -13.47
C ILE A 160 -6.32 0.87 -13.65
N ASP A 161 -7.50 0.89 -13.05
CA ASP A 161 -8.56 -0.10 -13.24
C ASP A 161 -9.75 0.63 -13.90
N PHE A 162 -10.06 0.23 -15.13
CA PHE A 162 -11.20 0.72 -15.91
C PHE A 162 -12.16 -0.45 -16.13
N ASP A 163 -13.28 -0.47 -15.41
CA ASP A 163 -14.29 -1.54 -15.46
C ASP A 163 -13.73 -2.96 -15.24
N GLY A 164 -12.75 -3.12 -14.35
CA GLY A 164 -12.09 -4.39 -14.04
C GLY A 164 -10.92 -4.72 -14.96
N LEU A 165 -10.60 -3.85 -15.92
CA LEU A 165 -9.47 -4.00 -16.84
C LEU A 165 -8.33 -3.06 -16.43
N TYR A 166 -7.21 -3.67 -16.08
CA TYR A 166 -6.01 -2.97 -15.65
C TYR A 166 -5.17 -2.49 -16.84
N SER A 167 -4.55 -1.32 -16.72
CA SER A 167 -3.56 -0.83 -17.68
C SER A 167 -2.61 0.16 -17.02
N VAL A 168 -1.40 0.30 -17.55
CA VAL A 168 -0.45 1.35 -17.14
C VAL A 168 -0.49 2.47 -18.17
N ASN A 169 -0.87 3.68 -17.76
CA ASN A 169 -0.99 4.82 -18.68
C ASN A 169 -0.43 6.11 -18.05
N ASP A 170 0.00 7.03 -18.91
CA ASP A 170 0.31 8.40 -18.51
C ASP A 170 -1.00 9.18 -18.35
N ILE A 171 -1.11 9.87 -17.21
CA ILE A 171 -2.29 10.63 -16.83
C ILE A 171 -1.90 12.05 -16.47
N GLN A 172 -2.69 13.00 -16.95
CA GLN A 172 -2.63 14.39 -16.55
C GLN A 172 -3.98 14.86 -16.01
N ARG A 173 -3.98 15.46 -14.82
CA ARG A 173 -5.16 16.08 -14.24
C ARG A 173 -5.44 17.40 -14.92
N LEU A 174 -6.69 17.57 -15.28
CA LEU A 174 -7.26 18.77 -15.85
C LEU A 174 -8.19 19.46 -14.82
N PRO A 175 -8.58 20.72 -15.07
CA PRO A 175 -9.65 21.37 -14.30
C PRO A 175 -10.94 20.54 -14.29
N GLU A 176 -11.89 20.93 -13.43
CA GLU A 176 -13.22 20.30 -13.34
C GLU A 176 -13.20 18.80 -12.97
N LYS A 177 -12.15 18.34 -12.28
CA LYS A 177 -11.97 16.93 -11.88
C LYS A 177 -11.95 15.97 -13.07
N GLN A 178 -11.29 16.39 -14.14
CA GLN A 178 -11.06 15.57 -15.33
C GLN A 178 -9.64 15.02 -15.36
N LEU A 179 -9.48 13.90 -16.04
CA LEU A 179 -8.20 13.24 -16.30
C LEU A 179 -8.03 13.07 -17.81
N ALA A 180 -6.91 13.52 -18.35
CA ALA A 180 -6.45 13.14 -19.69
C ALA A 180 -5.56 11.91 -19.56
N ILE A 181 -5.92 10.83 -20.25
CA ILE A 181 -5.19 9.56 -20.27
C ILE A 181 -4.58 9.42 -21.66
N ASP A 182 -3.26 9.24 -21.73
CA ASP A 182 -2.59 8.99 -23.00
C ASP A 182 -2.75 7.52 -23.43
N PHE A 183 -3.54 7.28 -24.47
CA PHE A 183 -3.60 5.99 -25.16
C PHE A 183 -2.75 6.05 -26.42
N LYS A 184 -1.47 5.69 -26.30
CA LYS A 184 -0.52 5.57 -27.43
C LYS A 184 -0.47 6.81 -28.33
N GLY A 185 -0.46 8.00 -27.72
CA GLY A 185 -0.38 9.30 -28.39
C GLY A 185 -1.74 9.97 -28.65
N SER A 186 -2.86 9.36 -28.25
CA SER A 186 -4.20 9.94 -28.35
C SER A 186 -4.79 10.17 -26.95
N PRO A 187 -4.93 11.43 -26.50
CA PRO A 187 -5.47 11.71 -25.18
C PRO A 187 -6.98 11.45 -25.14
N LEU A 188 -7.42 10.61 -24.20
CA LEU A 188 -8.82 10.44 -23.84
C LEU A 188 -9.10 11.23 -22.56
N VAL A 189 -10.05 12.17 -22.62
CA VAL A 189 -10.49 12.93 -21.45
C VAL A 189 -11.69 12.24 -20.81
N VAL A 190 -11.57 11.92 -19.53
CA VAL A 190 -12.64 11.30 -18.73
C VAL A 190 -12.83 12.04 -17.41
N ALA A 191 -13.97 11.83 -16.77
CA ALA A 191 -14.14 12.29 -15.39
C ALA A 191 -13.32 11.40 -14.45
N GLU A 192 -12.80 11.98 -13.37
CA GLU A 192 -11.96 11.27 -12.39
C GLU A 192 -12.62 10.01 -11.80
N HIS A 193 -13.94 10.03 -11.62
CA HIS A 193 -14.69 8.92 -11.02
C HIS A 193 -14.98 7.77 -12.00
N THR A 194 -14.66 7.92 -13.29
CA THR A 194 -14.89 6.89 -14.31
C THR A 194 -13.89 5.74 -14.21
N LEU A 195 -12.78 5.94 -13.51
CA LEU A 195 -11.76 4.92 -13.30
C LEU A 195 -11.26 4.93 -11.86
N LYS A 196 -10.60 3.85 -11.49
CA LYS A 196 -9.91 3.75 -10.21
C LYS A 196 -8.41 3.81 -10.44
N ILE A 197 -7.74 4.70 -9.71
CA ILE A 197 -6.28 4.69 -9.60
C ILE A 197 -5.89 3.60 -8.61
N SER A 198 -5.16 2.59 -9.09
CA SER A 198 -4.67 1.49 -8.24
C SER A 198 -3.27 1.77 -7.68
N GLY A 199 -2.56 2.71 -8.27
CA GLY A 199 -1.30 3.23 -7.74
C GLY A 199 -0.51 4.02 -8.78
N ARG A 200 0.54 4.70 -8.33
CA ARG A 200 1.44 5.48 -9.20
C ARG A 200 2.68 4.67 -9.53
N VAL A 201 3.14 4.72 -10.77
CA VAL A 201 4.43 4.15 -11.16
C VAL A 201 5.55 5.03 -10.62
N VAL A 202 6.51 4.41 -9.94
CA VAL A 202 7.64 5.11 -9.31
C VAL A 202 8.99 4.67 -9.87
N LEU A 203 9.08 3.46 -10.42
CA LEU A 203 10.23 2.98 -11.18
C LEU A 203 9.75 2.23 -12.43
N ARG A 204 10.52 2.36 -13.52
CA ARG A 204 10.31 1.63 -14.78
C ARG A 204 11.63 0.99 -15.21
N MET A 205 11.60 -0.31 -15.42
CA MET A 205 12.70 -1.10 -15.98
C MET A 205 12.27 -1.62 -17.35
N SER A 206 13.14 -1.52 -18.35
CA SER A 206 12.92 -2.06 -19.70
C SER A 206 13.94 -3.16 -19.99
N ARG A 207 13.47 -4.30 -20.53
CA ARG A 207 14.33 -5.28 -21.17
C ARG A 207 14.69 -4.77 -22.57
N GLY A 208 15.98 -4.67 -22.86
CA GLY A 208 16.51 -4.32 -24.17
C GLY A 208 16.75 -5.53 -25.04
#